data_AF-A0A959UUB3-F1
#
_entry.id   AF-A0A959UUB3-F1
#
_cell.length_a   1.000
_cell.length_b   1.000
_cell.length_c   1.000
_cell.angle_alpha   90.00
_cell.angle_beta   90.00
_cell.angle_gamma   90.00
#
_symmetry.space_group_name_H-M   'P 1'
#
loop_
_entity.id
_entity.type
_entity.pdbx_description
1 polymer ?
#
loop_
_entity_poly.entity_id
_entity_poly.type
_entity_poly.pdbx_seq_one_letter_code
_entity_poly.pdbx_strand_id
1 'polypeptide(L)'
;MLRSLMAIAGAVWALLSWAGPGPAVSFVENRGQWPEQVLYRALVPGGAVYVEQEALTWVLWTGGPMAHHGRGIGEHTEEPLRMHAYRVHFEHGRAVSHEGIEPLPHYENHFRGNDPERWGTGCASYPEVVLHGIWPGVDLRLDGRHGLKYDL
;
A
#
# COMPACT_ATOMS: atom_id res chain seq x y z
N MET A 1 -52.56 -23.89 36.38
CA MET A 1 -52.23 -24.67 35.16
C MET A 1 -51.73 -23.66 34.13
N LEU A 2 -50.44 -23.34 34.09
CA LEU A 2 -49.29 -24.10 33.57
C LEU A 2 -48.99 -23.74 32.10
N ARG A 3 -47.86 -23.03 31.92
CA ARG A 3 -46.91 -23.00 30.80
C ARG A 3 -47.15 -22.09 29.57
N SER A 4 -46.42 -20.98 29.61
CA SER A 4 -45.43 -20.51 28.63
C SER A 4 -45.50 -21.04 27.19
N LEU A 5 -45.46 -20.12 26.22
CA LEU A 5 -44.76 -20.32 24.96
C LEU A 5 -44.05 -19.02 24.54
N MET A 6 -42.76 -19.18 24.32
CA MET A 6 -41.74 -18.16 24.12
C MET A 6 -41.91 -17.43 22.79
N ALA A 7 -41.71 -16.11 22.85
CA ALA A 7 -41.36 -15.31 21.70
C ALA A 7 -39.93 -15.68 21.24
N ILE A 8 -39.76 -15.94 19.95
CA ILE A 8 -38.44 -15.97 19.31
C ILE A 8 -38.50 -15.03 18.13
N ALA A 9 -38.22 -13.75 18.39
CA ALA A 9 -37.83 -12.80 17.36
C ALA A 9 -36.32 -12.96 17.15
N GLY A 10 -35.92 -13.88 16.26
CA GLY A 10 -34.53 -14.01 15.82
C GLY A 10 -34.19 -12.89 14.85
N ALA A 11 -33.84 -11.72 15.36
CA ALA A 11 -33.27 -10.65 14.55
C ALA A 11 -31.84 -11.02 14.17
N VAL A 12 -31.66 -11.59 12.98
CA VAL A 12 -30.35 -11.69 12.33
C VAL A 12 -29.96 -10.28 11.91
N TRP A 13 -29.17 -9.61 12.73
CA TRP A 13 -28.48 -8.40 12.31
C TRP A 13 -27.38 -8.81 11.34
N ALA A 14 -27.69 -8.74 10.04
CA ALA A 14 -26.66 -8.69 9.03
C ALA A 14 -25.80 -7.45 9.35
N LEU A 15 -24.60 -7.68 9.88
CA LEU A 15 -23.53 -6.68 9.89
C LEU A 15 -23.18 -6.42 8.43
N LEU A 16 -23.93 -5.51 7.81
CA LEU A 16 -23.55 -4.92 6.55
C LEU A 16 -22.27 -4.14 6.85
N SER A 17 -21.12 -4.77 6.65
CA SER A 17 -19.82 -4.10 6.71
C SER A 17 -19.86 -3.03 5.63
N TRP A 18 -20.20 -1.80 6.00
CA TRP A 18 -19.97 -0.67 5.12
C TRP A 18 -18.46 -0.51 5.06
N ALA A 19 -17.84 -1.19 4.10
CA ALA A 19 -16.51 -0.83 3.67
C ALA A 19 -16.65 0.59 3.11
N GLY A 20 -16.27 1.58 3.91
CA GLY A 20 -15.99 2.92 3.39
C GLY A 20 -14.99 2.83 2.24
N PRO A 21 -14.79 3.90 1.47
CA PRO A 21 -13.75 3.91 0.45
C PRO A 21 -12.43 3.44 1.08
N GLY A 22 -11.77 2.47 0.44
CA GLY A 22 -10.44 2.02 0.86
C GLY A 22 -9.44 3.17 0.90
N PRO A 23 -8.25 2.97 1.48
CA PRO A 23 -7.27 4.05 1.59
C PRO A 23 -6.89 4.56 0.19
N ALA A 24 -6.64 5.86 0.06
CA ALA A 24 -6.24 6.44 -1.22
C ALA A 24 -4.89 5.89 -1.72
N VAL A 25 -4.03 5.49 -0.79
CA VAL A 25 -2.74 4.84 -1.01
C VAL A 25 -2.64 3.68 -0.04
N SER A 26 -2.19 2.52 -0.52
CA SER A 26 -1.88 1.36 0.34
C SER A 26 -0.43 0.94 0.17
N PHE A 27 0.12 0.36 1.24
CA PHE A 27 1.47 -0.15 1.33
C PHE A 27 1.45 -1.67 1.24
N VAL A 28 2.00 -2.21 0.16
CA VAL A 28 2.08 -3.65 -0.05
C VAL A 28 3.43 -4.13 0.46
N GLU A 29 3.43 -5.12 1.35
CA GLU A 29 4.67 -5.68 1.90
C GLU A 29 5.48 -6.43 0.83
N ASN A 30 6.80 -6.43 0.99
CA ASN A 30 7.68 -7.21 0.15
C ASN A 30 7.78 -8.66 0.65
N ARG A 31 7.37 -9.61 -0.18
CA ARG A 31 7.56 -11.07 0.00
C ARG A 31 8.46 -11.67 -1.09
N GLY A 32 9.33 -10.86 -1.69
CA GLY A 32 10.31 -11.27 -2.70
C GLY A 32 10.01 -10.78 -4.12
N GLN A 33 8.89 -10.09 -4.34
CA GLN A 33 8.55 -9.51 -5.64
C GLN A 33 9.41 -8.29 -6.03
N TRP A 34 10.11 -7.70 -5.05
CA TRP A 34 11.04 -6.57 -5.22
C TRP A 34 12.40 -6.90 -4.58
N PRO A 35 13.47 -6.12 -4.90
CA PRO A 35 14.76 -6.25 -4.25
C PRO A 35 14.66 -6.23 -2.71
N GLU A 36 15.56 -6.96 -2.04
CA GLU A 36 15.49 -7.23 -0.59
C GLU A 36 15.47 -5.99 0.31
N GLN A 37 16.04 -4.87 -0.14
CA GLN A 37 16.04 -3.62 0.61
C GLN A 37 14.66 -2.98 0.75
N VAL A 38 13.70 -3.36 -0.11
CA VAL A 38 12.33 -2.84 -0.08
C VAL A 38 11.56 -3.56 1.00
N LEU A 39 10.99 -2.81 1.94
CA LEU A 39 10.06 -3.30 2.96
C LEU A 39 8.62 -3.26 2.44
N TYR A 40 8.24 -2.13 1.83
CA TYR A 40 6.90 -1.92 1.27
C TYR A 40 6.97 -1.13 -0.03
N ARG A 41 5.93 -1.26 -0.87
CA ARG A 41 5.68 -0.36 -1.99
C ARG A 41 4.30 0.29 -1.85
N ALA A 42 4.25 1.60 -2.05
CA ALA A 42 3.02 2.36 -2.26
C ALA A 42 2.93 2.87 -3.69
N LEU A 43 1.76 2.76 -4.31
CA LEU A 43 1.47 3.45 -5.57
C LEU A 43 0.86 4.82 -5.26
N VAL A 44 1.39 5.86 -5.87
CA VAL A 44 0.94 7.25 -5.70
C VAL A 44 0.60 7.85 -7.07
N PRO A 45 -0.16 8.96 -7.13
CA PRO A 45 -0.40 9.64 -8.40
C PRO A 45 0.90 9.97 -9.12
N GLY A 46 1.05 9.47 -10.35
CA GLY A 46 2.26 9.68 -11.17
C GLY A 46 3.51 8.95 -10.70
N GLY A 47 3.40 7.97 -9.80
CA GLY A 47 4.59 7.32 -9.27
C GLY A 47 4.40 6.13 -8.35
N ALA A 48 5.52 5.68 -7.79
CA ALA A 48 5.58 4.72 -6.71
C ALA A 48 6.59 5.18 -5.66
N VAL A 49 6.34 4.84 -4.41
CA VAL A 49 7.26 5.01 -3.30
C VAL A 49 7.64 3.62 -2.78
N TYR A 50 8.92 3.36 -2.68
CA TYR A 50 9.45 2.17 -2.02
C TYR A 50 9.99 2.59 -0.66
N VAL A 51 9.47 1.94 0.38
CA VAL A 51 9.87 2.14 1.77
C VAL A 51 11.00 1.17 2.08
N GLU A 52 12.14 1.67 2.54
CA GLU A 52 13.35 0.92 2.89
C GLU A 52 13.73 1.22 4.36
N GLN A 53 14.64 0.44 4.96
CA GLN A 53 15.08 0.70 6.35
C GLN A 53 15.78 2.05 6.53
N GLU A 54 16.49 2.51 5.51
CA GLU A 54 17.38 3.69 5.57
C GLU A 54 16.94 4.81 4.61
N ALA A 55 15.86 4.60 3.85
CA ALA A 55 15.45 5.53 2.81
C ALA A 55 14.00 5.38 2.36
N LEU A 56 13.52 6.40 1.66
CA LEU A 56 12.38 6.32 0.75
C LEU A 56 12.88 6.48 -0.69
N THR A 57 12.60 5.51 -1.56
CA THR A 57 12.92 5.60 -2.99
C THR A 57 11.68 5.96 -3.78
N TRP A 58 11.73 7.10 -4.47
CA TRP A 58 10.67 7.61 -5.31
C TRP A 58 10.94 7.26 -6.76
N VAL A 59 9.94 6.70 -7.43
CA VAL A 59 9.94 6.50 -8.88
C VAL A 59 8.77 7.28 -9.45
N LEU A 60 9.07 8.31 -10.23
CA LEU A 60 8.09 9.20 -10.85
C LEU A 60 8.02 8.94 -12.34
N TRP A 61 6.84 9.04 -12.92
CA TRP A 61 6.62 8.93 -14.35
C TRP A 61 5.58 9.92 -14.86
N THR A 62 5.77 10.37 -16.09
CA THR A 62 4.82 11.19 -16.84
C THR A 62 4.84 10.83 -18.32
N GLY A 63 3.79 11.21 -19.06
CA GLY A 63 3.62 10.87 -20.46
C GLY A 63 3.41 9.37 -20.68
N GLY A 64 3.62 8.94 -21.93
CA GLY A 64 3.43 7.58 -22.38
C GLY A 64 1.95 7.17 -22.51
N PRO A 65 1.69 5.90 -22.90
CA PRO A 65 0.34 5.39 -23.12
C PRO A 65 -0.57 5.53 -21.90
N MET A 66 0.03 5.59 -20.70
CA MET A 66 -0.70 5.71 -19.44
C MET A 66 -1.17 7.13 -19.10
N ALA A 67 -0.62 8.18 -19.72
CA ALA A 67 -1.02 9.56 -19.46
C ALA A 67 -2.45 9.90 -19.94
N HIS A 68 -3.01 9.07 -20.84
CA HIS A 68 -4.29 9.31 -21.49
C HIS A 68 -5.35 8.23 -21.20
N HIS A 69 -5.06 7.23 -20.36
CA HIS A 69 -6.06 6.22 -20.00
C HIS A 69 -7.28 6.89 -19.32
N GLY A 70 -8.43 6.86 -20.00
CA GLY A 70 -9.70 7.43 -19.53
C GLY A 70 -10.07 8.79 -20.12
N ARG A 71 -9.23 9.41 -20.96
CA ARG A 71 -9.56 10.62 -21.73
C ARG A 71 -9.92 10.21 -23.16
N GLY A 72 -11.08 10.65 -23.64
CA GLY A 72 -11.78 10.11 -24.82
C GLY A 72 -10.96 9.98 -26.11
N ILE A 73 -11.58 9.27 -27.07
CA ILE A 73 -11.10 8.95 -28.42
C ILE A 73 -10.85 10.25 -29.20
N GLY A 74 -9.66 10.82 -29.04
CA GLY A 74 -9.18 11.98 -29.79
C GLY A 74 -7.70 11.76 -30.10
N GLU A 75 -7.19 12.45 -31.11
CA GLU A 75 -5.75 12.48 -31.43
C GLU A 75 -4.99 13.06 -30.25
N HIS A 76 -4.53 12.20 -29.33
CA HIS A 76 -3.56 12.59 -28.32
C HIS A 76 -2.20 12.56 -29.00
N THR A 77 -1.51 13.70 -29.00
CA THR A 77 -0.07 13.70 -29.29
C THR A 77 0.57 12.90 -28.16
N GLU A 78 1.05 11.70 -28.45
CA GLU A 78 1.67 10.85 -27.42
C GLU A 78 2.92 11.56 -26.89
N GLU A 79 2.82 12.12 -25.68
CA GLU A 79 4.00 12.60 -24.97
C GLU A 79 4.90 11.40 -24.66
N PRO A 80 6.23 11.49 -24.89
CA PRO A 80 7.13 10.39 -24.60
C PRO A 80 7.10 10.05 -23.11
N LEU A 81 7.11 8.75 -22.78
CA LEU A 81 7.24 8.28 -21.40
C LEU A 81 8.56 8.79 -20.82
N ARG A 82 8.47 9.54 -19.73
CA ARG A 82 9.62 10.00 -18.94
C ARG A 82 9.52 9.39 -17.56
N MET A 83 10.62 8.83 -17.09
CA MET A 83 10.72 8.27 -15.75
C MET A 83 11.97 8.81 -15.06
N HIS A 84 11.87 9.07 -13.78
CA HIS A 84 13.01 9.43 -12.95
C HIS A 84 12.87 8.79 -11.57
N ALA A 85 13.99 8.34 -11.02
CA ALA A 85 14.04 7.78 -9.69
C ALA A 85 15.06 8.55 -8.84
N TYR A 86 14.70 8.83 -7.60
CA TYR A 86 15.60 9.41 -6.61
C TYR A 86 15.36 8.75 -5.25
N ARG A 87 16.38 8.75 -4.41
CA ARG A 87 16.34 8.16 -3.08
C ARG A 87 16.57 9.23 -2.03
N VAL A 88 15.69 9.27 -1.04
CA VAL A 88 15.78 10.15 0.14
C VAL A 88 16.27 9.31 1.29
N HIS A 89 17.53 9.52 1.69
CA HIS A 89 18.16 8.80 2.79
C HIS A 89 17.80 9.43 4.14
N PHE A 90 17.60 8.61 5.15
CA PHE A 90 17.56 9.05 6.54
C PHE A 90 19.00 9.30 6.99
N GLU A 91 19.40 10.55 7.13
CA GLU A 91 20.76 10.90 7.50
C GLU A 91 21.11 10.32 8.88
N HIS A 92 22.11 9.43 8.92
CA HIS A 92 22.48 8.65 10.11
C HIS A 92 21.33 7.84 10.74
N GLY A 93 20.26 7.61 9.99
CA GLY A 93 19.06 6.91 10.45
C GLY A 93 18.91 5.53 9.80
N ARG A 94 18.43 4.56 10.58
CA ARG A 94 18.09 3.23 10.12
C ARG A 94 17.01 2.64 11.00
N ALA A 95 15.87 2.30 10.41
CA ALA A 95 14.78 1.64 11.11
C ALA A 95 15.26 0.32 11.74
N VAL A 96 15.01 0.15 13.04
CA VAL A 96 15.32 -1.07 13.81
C VAL A 96 14.31 -2.17 13.49
N SER A 97 13.05 -1.78 13.33
CA SER A 97 11.95 -2.66 12.95
C SER A 97 10.91 -1.87 12.16
N HIS A 98 9.93 -2.59 11.60
CA HIS A 98 8.82 -2.00 10.89
C HIS A 98 7.54 -2.79 11.16
N GLU A 99 6.40 -2.13 11.02
CA GLU A 99 5.08 -2.72 11.22
C GLU A 99 4.10 -2.20 10.16
N GLY A 100 3.24 -3.08 9.66
CA GLY A 100 2.06 -2.69 8.88
C GLY A 100 0.84 -2.60 9.80
N ILE A 101 0.19 -1.45 9.82
CA ILE A 101 -0.93 -1.15 10.72
C ILE A 101 -2.24 -1.44 10.00
N GLU A 102 -3.16 -2.15 10.64
CA GLU A 102 -4.51 -2.48 10.12
C GLU A 102 -4.50 -3.17 8.75
N PRO A 103 -4.03 -4.43 8.65
CA PRO A 103 -4.01 -5.15 7.38
C PRO A 103 -5.38 -5.11 6.69
N LEU A 104 -5.36 -4.73 5.41
CA LEU A 104 -6.56 -4.69 4.58
C LEU A 104 -7.06 -6.13 4.34
N PRO A 105 -8.37 -6.31 4.10
CA PRO A 105 -8.94 -7.65 3.86
C PRO A 105 -8.50 -8.29 2.53
N HIS A 106 -7.74 -7.58 1.70
CA HIS A 106 -7.21 -8.05 0.44
C HIS A 106 -5.68 -8.10 0.46
N TYR A 107 -5.11 -8.80 -0.51
CA TYR A 107 -3.68 -8.97 -0.69
C TYR A 107 -3.34 -8.98 -2.18
N GLU A 108 -2.05 -8.83 -2.50
CA GLU A 108 -1.53 -8.90 -3.86
C GLU A 108 -0.75 -10.18 -4.11
N ASN A 109 -0.79 -10.66 -5.36
CA ASN A 109 0.07 -11.72 -5.86
C ASN A 109 0.82 -11.22 -7.10
N HIS A 110 2.12 -11.53 -7.17
CA HIS A 110 3.02 -11.09 -8.21
C HIS A 110 3.74 -12.28 -8.83
N PHE A 111 3.25 -12.70 -9.99
CA PHE A 111 3.79 -13.80 -10.78
C PHE A 111 4.71 -13.25 -11.87
N ARG A 112 5.95 -12.90 -11.50
CA ARG A 112 6.93 -12.29 -12.43
C ARG A 112 7.89 -13.35 -12.96
N GLY A 113 7.89 -13.55 -14.28
CA GLY A 113 8.72 -14.54 -14.94
C GLY A 113 8.28 -15.97 -14.65
N ASN A 114 9.14 -16.93 -14.98
CA ASN A 114 8.82 -18.37 -14.97
C ASN A 114 9.37 -19.11 -13.74
N ASP A 115 9.89 -18.39 -12.74
CA ASP A 115 10.46 -18.96 -11.53
C ASP A 115 9.49 -18.76 -10.34
N PRO A 116 8.78 -19.81 -9.89
CA PRO A 116 7.82 -19.70 -8.79
C PRO A 116 8.44 -19.33 -7.45
N GLU A 117 9.73 -19.59 -7.23
CA GLU A 117 10.43 -19.20 -6.00
C GLU A 117 10.57 -17.68 -5.88
N ARG A 118 10.41 -16.97 -7.01
CA ARG A 118 10.48 -15.51 -7.10
C ARG A 118 9.11 -14.85 -7.17
N TRP A 119 8.03 -15.62 -7.03
CA TRP A 119 6.69 -15.09 -6.98
C TRP A 119 6.35 -14.59 -5.58
N GLY A 120 5.96 -13.32 -5.45
CA GLY A 120 5.41 -12.80 -4.21
C GLY A 120 3.94 -13.16 -4.11
N THR A 121 3.55 -14.11 -3.26
CA THR A 121 2.15 -14.49 -3.05
C THR A 121 1.69 -14.11 -1.65
N GLY A 122 0.41 -13.78 -1.50
CA GLY A 122 -0.14 -13.38 -0.20
C GLY A 122 0.52 -12.13 0.36
N CYS A 123 0.87 -11.15 -0.48
CA CYS A 123 1.49 -9.91 -0.03
C CYS A 123 0.42 -9.03 0.61
N ALA A 124 0.43 -8.92 1.93
CA ALA A 124 -0.52 -8.10 2.66
C ALA A 124 -0.39 -6.61 2.27
N SER A 125 -1.52 -5.91 2.35
CA SER A 125 -1.61 -4.49 2.05
C SER A 125 -2.10 -3.73 3.27
N TYR A 126 -1.53 -2.58 3.55
CA TYR A 126 -1.80 -1.80 4.75
C TYR A 126 -2.19 -0.35 4.39
N PRO A 127 -3.14 0.29 5.08
CA PRO A 127 -3.40 1.71 4.97
C PRO A 127 -2.29 2.57 5.60
N GLU A 128 -1.50 2.00 6.51
CA GLU A 128 -0.42 2.68 7.23
C GLU A 128 0.72 1.71 7.52
N VAL A 129 1.96 2.21 7.50
CA VAL A 129 3.15 1.49 7.96
C VAL A 129 3.97 2.37 8.88
N VAL A 130 4.65 1.76 9.85
CA VAL A 130 5.54 2.45 10.80
C VAL A 130 6.93 1.85 10.68
N LEU A 131 7.93 2.72 10.58
CA LEU A 131 9.35 2.37 10.71
C LEU A 131 9.82 2.82 12.10
N HIS A 132 10.18 1.87 12.96
CA HIS A 132 10.53 2.17 14.34
C HIS A 132 12.01 2.47 14.51
N GLY A 133 12.30 3.47 15.35
CA GLY A 133 13.65 3.78 15.79
C GLY A 133 14.59 4.14 14.65
N ILE A 134 14.14 4.87 13.64
CA ILE A 134 15.03 5.39 12.58
C ILE A 134 16.15 6.21 13.22
N TRP A 135 15.80 7.02 14.21
CA TRP A 135 16.72 7.67 15.15
C TRP A 135 16.34 7.30 16.59
N PRO A 136 17.21 7.54 17.60
CA PRO A 136 16.89 7.23 18.99
C PRO A 136 15.58 7.90 19.46
N GLY A 137 14.56 7.08 19.69
CA GLY A 137 13.23 7.54 20.13
C GLY A 137 12.35 8.16 19.06
N VAL A 138 12.68 8.01 17.77
CA VAL A 138 11.92 8.57 16.63
C VAL A 138 11.46 7.45 15.70
N ASP A 139 10.15 7.40 15.48
CA ASP A 139 9.50 6.47 14.56
C ASP A 139 8.99 7.27 13.35
N LEU A 140 9.03 6.71 12.14
CA LEU A 140 8.38 7.32 10.97
C LEU A 140 7.09 6.59 10.69
N ARG A 141 5.97 7.30 10.73
CA ARG A 141 4.66 6.81 10.33
C ARG A 141 4.36 7.27 8.92
N LEU A 142 3.90 6.36 8.06
CA LEU A 142 3.43 6.64 6.72
C LEU A 142 1.95 6.25 6.62
N ASP A 143 1.06 7.24 6.46
CA ASP A 143 -0.39 7.04 6.37
C ASP A 143 -0.85 7.30 4.92
N GLY A 144 -1.60 6.37 4.34
CA GLY A 144 -2.14 6.45 3.00
C GLY A 144 -3.66 6.63 2.92
N ARG A 145 -4.37 6.70 4.06
CA ARG A 145 -5.85 6.74 4.13
C ARG A 145 -6.42 7.92 3.34
N HIS A 146 -5.83 9.10 3.52
CA HIS A 146 -6.28 10.35 2.89
C HIS A 146 -5.28 10.89 1.86
N GLY A 147 -4.50 9.97 1.26
CA GLY A 147 -3.31 10.28 0.46
C GLY A 147 -2.04 10.08 1.29
N LEU A 148 -0.89 9.98 0.62
CA LEU A 148 0.38 9.72 1.29
C LEU A 148 0.79 10.89 2.20
N LYS A 149 0.89 10.63 3.50
CA LYS A 149 1.37 11.54 4.54
C LYS A 149 2.44 10.85 5.39
N TYR A 150 3.27 11.66 6.05
CA TYR A 150 4.26 11.15 7.00
C TYR A 150 4.24 11.95 8.31
N ASP A 151 4.66 11.31 9.40
CA ASP A 151 4.82 11.90 10.75
C ASP A 151 6.02 11.27 11.49
N LEU A 152 6.65 12.02 12.41
CA LEU A 152 7.86 11.62 13.15
C LEU A 152 7.65 11.64 14.68
#